data_AF-A0A4U2H461-F1
#
_entry.id   AF-A0A4U2H461-F1
#
_cell.length_a   1.000
_cell.length_b   1.000
_cell.length_c   1.000
_cell.angle_alpha   90.00
_cell.angle_beta   90.00
_cell.angle_gamma   90.00
#
_symmetry.space_group_name_H-M   'P 1'
#
loop_
_entity.id
_entity.type
_entity.pdbx_description
1 polymer ?
#
loop_
_entity_poly.entity_id
_entity_poly.type
_entity_poly.pdbx_seq_one_letter_code
_entity_poly.pdbx_strand_id
1 'polypeptide(L)'
;MSDYSYFCGIDLAKNHFSLHAVDQNGKVILHKSVTRSKLLTTIANMPLMRIGVEECGGAHYWARTLHKLGHDARIMAVKYV
;
A
#
# COMPACT_ATOMS: atom_id res chain seq x y z
N MET A 1 8.11 -17.61 8.27
CA MET A 1 7.83 -16.75 7.11
C MET A 1 6.37 -16.36 7.22
N SER A 2 6.04 -15.07 7.20
CA SER A 2 4.66 -14.61 7.41
C SER A 2 3.83 -14.88 6.16
N ASP A 3 2.80 -15.74 6.27
CA ASP A 3 1.84 -16.06 5.20
C ASP A 3 0.87 -14.89 4.99
N TYR A 4 1.28 -13.90 4.19
CA TYR A 4 0.35 -12.87 3.72
C TYR A 4 -0.39 -13.38 2.49
N SER A 5 -1.72 -13.46 2.57
CA SER A 5 -2.57 -13.85 1.44
C SER A 5 -2.85 -12.72 0.45
N TYR A 6 -2.39 -11.50 0.75
CA TYR A 6 -2.65 -10.29 -0.03
C TYR A 6 -1.43 -9.36 -0.05
N PHE A 7 -1.20 -8.75 -1.21
CA PHE A 7 -0.11 -7.82 -1.46
C PHE A 7 -0.63 -6.54 -2.10
N CYS A 8 -0.02 -5.40 -1.79
CA CYS A 8 -0.39 -4.13 -2.41
C CYS A 8 0.84 -3.26 -2.70
N GLY A 9 0.88 -2.65 -3.88
CA GLY A 9 1.76 -1.55 -4.21
C GLY A 9 1.04 -0.21 -4.08
N ILE A 10 1.72 0.77 -3.49
CA ILE A 10 1.28 2.16 -3.39
C ILE A 10 2.34 3.07 -4.00
N ASP A 11 1.96 3.73 -5.08
CA ASP A 11 2.69 4.86 -5.66
C ASP A 11 2.11 6.17 -5.10
N LEU A 12 3.00 7.01 -4.57
CA LEU A 12 2.69 8.22 -3.85
C LEU A 12 2.96 9.48 -4.69
N ALA A 13 2.00 9.92 -5.50
CA ALA A 13 2.02 11.26 -6.09
C ALA A 13 1.46 12.33 -5.15
N LYS A 14 1.65 13.62 -5.46
CA LYS A 14 1.39 14.75 -4.52
C LYS A 14 -0.02 14.75 -3.90
N ASN A 15 -1.06 14.51 -4.71
CA ASN A 15 -2.46 14.57 -4.28
C ASN A 15 -3.25 13.27 -4.54
N HIS A 16 -2.72 12.41 -5.40
CA HIS A 16 -3.35 11.16 -5.84
C HIS A 16 -2.37 10.02 -5.64
N PHE A 17 -2.85 8.90 -5.11
CA PHE A 17 -2.05 7.71 -4.90
C PHE A 17 -2.62 6.58 -5.75
N SER A 18 -1.74 5.85 -6.43
CA SER A 18 -2.14 4.66 -7.17
C SER A 18 -2.08 3.45 -6.26
N LEU A 19 -3.16 2.67 -6.20
CA LEU A 19 -3.24 1.44 -5.43
C LEU A 19 -3.41 0.27 -6.39
N HIS A 20 -2.54 -0.73 -6.23
CA HIS A 20 -2.68 -2.01 -6.90
C HIS A 20 -2.55 -3.12 -5.87
N ALA A 21 -3.61 -3.88 -5.62
CA ALA A 21 -3.61 -4.99 -4.68
C ALA A 21 -4.05 -6.29 -5.34
N VAL A 22 -3.36 -7.37 -4.98
CA VAL A 22 -3.55 -8.72 -5.48
C VAL A 22 -3.66 -9.73 -4.34
N ASP A 23 -4.34 -10.84 -4.59
CA ASP A 23 -4.27 -12.01 -3.72
C ASP A 23 -2.98 -12.83 -3.96
N GLN A 24 -2.81 -13.90 -3.19
CA GLN A 24 -1.69 -14.83 -3.30
C GLN A 24 -1.54 -15.50 -4.68
N ASN A 25 -2.61 -15.55 -5.48
CA ASN A 25 -2.59 -16.11 -6.84
C ASN A 25 -2.31 -15.02 -7.88
N GLY A 26 -2.07 -13.77 -7.47
CA GLY A 26 -1.89 -12.63 -8.37
C GLY A 26 -3.19 -12.07 -8.93
N LYS A 27 -4.37 -12.51 -8.44
CA LYS A 27 -5.65 -11.95 -8.88
C LYS A 27 -5.81 -10.55 -8.31
N VAL A 28 -6.04 -9.58 -9.19
CA VAL A 28 -6.31 -8.19 -8.80
C VAL A 28 -7.60 -8.12 -7.98
N ILE A 29 -7.49 -7.60 -6.76
CA ILE A 29 -8.62 -7.33 -5.86
C ILE A 29 -8.90 -5.83 -5.70
N LEU A 30 -7.90 -4.99 -6.01
CA LEU A 30 -8.04 -3.54 -6.03
C LEU A 30 -7.10 -2.94 -7.06
N HIS A 31 -7.62 -2.12 -7.97
CA HIS A 31 -6.80 -1.30 -8.84
C HIS A 31 -7.49 0.04 -9.06
N LYS A 32 -7.04 1.08 -8.35
CA LYS A 32 -7.63 2.43 -8.44
C LYS A 32 -6.70 3.52 -7.95
N SER A 33 -6.92 4.73 -8.42
CA SER A 33 -6.32 5.94 -7.84
C SER A 33 -7.23 6.52 -6.75
N VAL A 34 -6.65 6.94 -5.63
CA VAL A 34 -7.36 7.58 -4.51
C VAL A 34 -6.72 8.91 -4.16
N THR A 35 -7.50 9.83 -3.58
CA THR A 35 -6.93 11.04 -3.00
C THR A 35 -6.18 10.71 -1.70
N ARG A 36 -5.24 11.58 -1.33
CA ARG A 36 -4.53 11.49 -0.04
C ARG A 36 -5.47 11.30 1.16
N SER A 37 -6.61 12.00 1.18
CA SER A 37 -7.62 11.90 2.24
C SER A 37 -8.36 10.56 2.28
N LYS A 38 -8.52 9.90 1.13
CA LYS A 38 -9.26 8.64 1.00
C LYS A 38 -8.40 7.40 1.18
N LEU A 39 -7.07 7.54 1.24
CA LEU A 39 -6.14 6.41 1.35
C LEU A 39 -6.44 5.54 2.57
N LEU A 40 -6.46 6.14 3.77
CA LEU A 40 -6.61 5.38 5.01
C LEU A 40 -7.96 4.69 5.09
N THR A 41 -9.05 5.37 4.71
CA THR A 41 -10.38 4.76 4.64
C THR A 41 -10.43 3.63 3.62
N THR A 42 -9.74 3.76 2.48
CA THR A 42 -9.68 2.70 1.47
C THR A 42 -8.97 1.47 2.03
N ILE A 43 -7.78 1.67 2.62
CA ILE A 43 -6.94 0.57 3.12
C ILE A 43 -7.55 -0.10 4.36
N ALA A 44 -8.19 0.66 5.26
CA ALA A 44 -8.85 0.12 6.45
C ALA A 44 -10.02 -0.84 6.14
N ASN A 45 -10.59 -0.76 4.93
CA ASN A 45 -11.63 -1.68 4.47
C ASN A 45 -11.07 -2.91 3.73
N MET A 46 -9.74 -3.06 3.66
CA MET A 46 -9.08 -4.20 3.03
C MET A 46 -8.62 -5.21 4.11
N PRO A 47 -8.48 -6.50 3.76
CA PRO A 47 -7.81 -7.47 4.62
C PRO A 47 -6.39 -7.03 5.00
N LEU A 48 -5.87 -7.53 6.12
CA LEU A 48 -4.46 -7.34 6.47
C LEU A 48 -3.58 -7.85 5.34
N MET A 49 -2.62 -7.03 4.93
CA MET A 49 -1.84 -7.25 3.72
C MET A 49 -0.45 -6.66 3.85
N ARG A 50 0.47 -7.18 3.04
CA ARG A 50 1.80 -6.61 2.89
C ARG A 50 1.77 -5.51 1.85
N ILE A 51 2.32 -4.35 2.20
CA ILE A 51 2.23 -3.13 1.38
C ILE A 51 3.63 -2.64 1.01
N GLY A 52 3.93 -2.60 -0.29
CA GLY A 52 5.06 -1.87 -0.84
C GLY A 52 4.70 -0.40 -0.99
N VAL A 53 5.50 0.50 -0.43
CA VAL A 53 5.37 1.95 -0.59
C VAL A 53 6.63 2.47 -1.27
N GLU A 54 6.48 3.16 -2.40
CA GLU A 54 7.63 3.77 -3.08
C GLU A 54 8.29 4.83 -2.18
N GLU A 55 9.63 4.82 -2.15
CA GLU A 55 10.42 5.81 -1.44
C GLU A 55 10.25 7.22 -2.04
N CYS A 56 9.57 8.08 -1.29
CA CYS A 56 9.40 9.49 -1.58
C CYS A 56 9.42 10.30 -0.28
N GLY A 57 9.37 11.63 -0.34
CA GLY A 57 9.38 12.49 0.85
C GLY A 57 8.28 12.19 1.88
N GLY A 58 7.20 11.49 1.49
CA GLY A 58 6.11 11.05 2.37
C GLY A 58 6.14 9.58 2.79
N ALA A 59 7.04 8.75 2.24
CA ALA A 59 6.97 7.28 2.36
C ALA A 59 7.02 6.80 3.82
N HIS A 60 7.94 7.33 4.62
CA HIS A 60 8.07 6.96 6.03
C HIS A 60 6.82 7.31 6.86
N TYR A 61 6.19 8.44 6.59
CA TYR A 61 4.93 8.81 7.24
C TYR A 61 3.84 7.79 6.93
N TRP A 62 3.72 7.40 5.65
CA TRP A 62 2.71 6.44 5.22
C TRP A 62 2.98 5.04 5.76
N ALA A 63 4.22 4.56 5.72
CA ALA A 63 4.58 3.26 6.28
C ALA A 63 4.18 3.15 7.77
N ARG A 64 4.48 4.18 8.59
CA ARG A 64 4.05 4.21 10.00
C ARG A 64 2.53 4.22 10.15
N THR A 65 1.82 4.95 9.29
CA THR A 65 0.36 5.05 9.38
C THR A 65 -0.31 3.74 8.97
N LEU A 66 0.21 3.07 7.95
CA LEU A 66 -0.27 1.75 7.51
C LEU A 66 0.03 0.66 8.55
N HIS A 67 1.18 0.72 9.22
CA HIS A 67 1.48 -0.15 10.37
C HIS A 67 0.46 0.03 11.51
N LYS A 68 0.02 1.27 11.79
CA LYS A 68 -1.02 1.52 12.80
C LYS A 68 -2.38 0.93 12.43
N LEU A 69 -2.64 0.69 11.14
CA LEU A 69 -3.83 -0.01 10.65
C LEU A 69 -3.66 -1.55 10.67
N GLY A 70 -2.49 -2.07 11.06
CA GLY A 70 -2.20 -3.50 11.16
C GLY A 70 -1.54 -4.11 9.93
N HIS A 71 -1.27 -3.33 8.88
CA HIS A 71 -0.60 -3.84 7.67
C HIS A 71 0.92 -3.95 7.87
N ASP A 72 1.58 -4.80 7.07
CA ASP A 72 3.05 -4.89 7.01
C ASP A 72 3.56 -4.01 5.86
N ALA A 73 3.88 -2.76 6.16
CA ALA A 73 4.31 -1.77 5.18
C ALA A 73 5.84 -1.75 5.05
N ARG A 74 6.33 -1.86 3.82
CA ARG A 74 7.74 -1.88 3.46
C ARG A 74 8.00 -0.75 2.49
N ILE A 75 8.99 0.07 2.79
CA ILE A 75 9.45 1.10 1.86
C ILE A 75 10.33 0.42 0.82
N MET A 76 10.04 0.66 -0.45
CA MET A 76 10.79 0.14 -1.58
C MET A 76 11.56 1.28 -2.22
N ALA A 77 12.87 1.07 -2.43
CA ALA A 77 13.69 2.04 -3.12
C ALA A 77 13.17 2.23 -4.56
N VAL A 78 13.19 3.47 -5.06
CA VAL A 78 12.67 3.86 -6.39
C VAL A 78 13.19 2.97 -7.52
N LYS A 79 14.42 2.47 -7.43
CA LYS A 79 15.02 1.56 -8.43
C LYS A 79 14.32 0.21 -8.61
N TYR A 80 13.35 -0.13 -7.77
CA TYR A 80 12.63 -1.42 -7.77
C TYR A 80 11.13 -1.27 -8.05
N VAL A 81 10.66 -0.05 -8.35
CA VAL A 81 9.25 0.28 -8.58
C VAL A 81 8.99 0.52 -10.07
#